data_AF-A0A4R8WKL5-F1
#
_entry.id   AF-A0A4R8WKL5-F1
#
_cell.length_a   1.000
_cell.length_b   1.000
_cell.length_c   1.000
_cell.angle_alpha   90.00
_cell.angle_beta   90.00
_cell.angle_gamma   90.00
#
_symmetry.space_group_name_H-M   'P 1'
#
loop_
_entity.id
_entity.type
_entity.pdbx_description
1 polymer ?
#
loop_
_entity_poly.entity_id
_entity_poly.type
_entity_poly.pdbx_seq_one_letter_code
_entity_poly.pdbx_strand_id
1 'polypeptide(L)'
;MPRPSGSYEEWLRVLDELERSLGSGTRNAVLAIEGERFSTGVQWRAPEHLGQLPVQLEERARLLIAGQLELIREIEDARRSAGAHLSAVRTILTAQRANASVYLDVTG
;
A
#
# COMPACT_ATOMS: atom_id res chain seq x y z
N MET A 1 39.06 19.57 -10.26
CA MET A 1 38.20 18.38 -10.11
C MET A 1 37.34 18.56 -8.85
N PRO A 2 36.12 19.10 -8.95
CA PRO A 2 35.23 19.23 -7.79
C PRO A 2 34.54 17.89 -7.50
N ARG A 3 34.17 17.68 -6.23
CA ARG A 3 33.97 16.37 -5.59
C ARG A 3 32.66 15.66 -6.00
N PRO A 4 32.67 14.33 -6.25
CA PRO A 4 31.46 13.51 -6.45
C PRO A 4 30.62 13.32 -5.17
N SER A 5 31.05 13.84 -4.03
CA SER A 5 30.43 13.64 -2.71
C SER A 5 29.00 14.18 -2.61
N GLY A 6 28.70 15.33 -3.24
CA GLY A 6 27.39 15.96 -3.14
C GLY A 6 26.27 15.09 -3.74
N SER A 7 26.49 14.54 -4.94
CA SER A 7 25.50 13.67 -5.59
C SER A 7 25.34 12.33 -4.85
N TYR A 8 26.41 11.78 -4.26
CA TYR A 8 26.33 10.57 -3.46
C TYR A 8 25.51 10.77 -2.18
N GLU A 9 25.74 11.86 -1.46
CA GLU A 9 24.99 12.19 -0.23
C GLU A 9 23.51 12.48 -0.52
N GLU A 10 23.21 13.15 -1.63
CA GLU A 10 21.83 13.37 -2.08
C GLU A 10 21.13 12.05 -2.42
N TRP A 11 21.80 11.17 -3.18
CA TRP A 11 21.27 9.83 -3.46
C TRP A 11 21.03 9.02 -2.19
N LEU A 12 21.96 9.10 -1.24
CA LEU A 12 21.82 8.42 0.05
C LEU A 12 20.61 8.92 0.83
N ARG A 13 20.39 10.24 0.89
CA ARG A 13 19.21 10.83 1.55
C ARG A 13 17.91 10.37 0.92
N VAL A 14 17.87 10.28 -0.41
CA VAL A 14 16.67 9.86 -1.15
C VAL A 14 16.37 8.38 -0.91
N LEU A 15 17.40 7.53 -0.92
CA LEU A 15 17.24 6.12 -0.57
C LEU A 15 16.79 5.96 0.89
N ASP A 16 17.37 6.69 1.83
CA ASP A 16 16.98 6.64 3.24
C ASP A 16 15.52 7.11 3.45
N GLU A 17 15.07 8.13 2.70
CA GLU A 17 13.67 8.58 2.72
C GLU A 17 12.73 7.51 2.16
N LEU A 18 13.07 6.88 1.05
CA LEU A 18 12.29 5.81 0.45
C LEU A 18 12.24 4.55 1.32
N GLU A 19 13.36 4.17 1.95
CA GLU A 19 13.44 3.07 2.91
C GLU A 19 12.58 3.37 4.15
N ARG A 20 12.61 4.60 4.66
CA ARG A 20 11.73 5.02 5.76
C ARG A 20 10.25 4.99 5.36
N SER A 21 9.93 5.44 4.15
CA SER A 21 8.57 5.38 3.61
C SER A 21 8.08 3.94 3.48
N LEU A 22 8.92 3.04 2.96
CA LEU A 22 8.64 1.61 2.88
C LEU A 22 8.37 1.01 4.27
N GLY A 23 9.26 1.27 5.24
CA GLY A 23 9.09 0.79 6.62
C GLY A 23 7.83 1.34 7.31
N SER A 24 7.46 2.58 7.04
CA SER A 24 6.18 3.15 7.49
C SER A 24 4.99 2.49 6.80
N GLY A 25 5.08 2.22 5.50
CA GLY A 25 4.05 1.55 4.72
C GLY A 25 3.77 0.13 5.23
N THR A 26 4.82 -0.67 5.45
CA THR A 26 4.71 -2.01 6.03
C THR A 26 4.09 -1.97 7.42
N ARG A 27 4.54 -1.06 8.29
CA ARG A 27 3.95 -0.90 9.63
C ARG A 27 2.47 -0.54 9.56
N ASN A 28 2.10 0.39 8.69
CA ASN A 28 0.71 0.80 8.50
C ASN A 28 -0.14 -0.34 7.94
N ALA A 29 0.40 -1.16 7.04
CA ALA A 29 -0.29 -2.34 6.54
C ALA A 29 -0.57 -3.37 7.65
N VAL A 30 0.39 -3.59 8.55
CA VAL A 30 0.22 -4.51 9.69
C VAL A 30 -0.78 -3.98 10.72
N LEU A 31 -0.78 -2.67 10.98
CA LEU A 31 -1.67 -2.04 11.96
C LEU A 31 -3.05 -1.67 11.41
N ALA A 32 -3.24 -1.79 10.09
CA ALA A 32 -4.47 -1.39 9.43
C ALA A 32 -5.70 -2.08 10.03
N ILE A 33 -6.61 -1.29 10.58
CA ILE A 33 -7.93 -1.77 11.02
C ILE A 33 -8.91 -1.61 9.86
N GLU A 34 -9.83 -2.57 9.69
CA GLU A 34 -10.88 -2.48 8.66
C GLU A 34 -11.64 -1.15 8.75
N GLY A 35 -11.60 -0.37 7.66
CA GLY A 35 -12.32 0.89 7.53
C GLY A 35 -11.49 2.16 7.82
N GLU A 36 -10.23 2.03 8.22
CA GLU A 36 -9.37 3.19 8.42
C GLU A 36 -8.90 3.77 7.07
N ARG A 37 -9.04 5.09 6.89
CA ARG A 37 -8.54 5.76 5.68
C ARG A 37 -7.03 5.92 5.79
N PHE A 38 -6.31 5.19 4.94
CA PHE A 38 -4.90 5.44 4.72
C PHE A 38 -4.72 6.86 4.16
N SER A 39 -4.09 7.73 4.93
CA SER A 39 -3.39 8.85 4.32
C SER A 39 -2.26 8.22 3.51
N THR A 40 -2.31 8.31 2.18
CA THR A 40 -1.17 8.00 1.32
C THR A 40 -0.08 9.01 1.65
N GLY A 41 0.66 8.71 2.72
CA GLY A 41 1.65 9.56 3.31
C GLY A 41 2.68 9.94 2.25
N VAL A 42 2.80 11.25 2.03
CA VAL A 42 3.78 11.91 1.18
C VAL A 42 3.68 11.51 -0.31
N GLN A 43 3.25 12.46 -1.14
CA GLN A 43 3.45 12.37 -2.58
C GLN A 43 4.95 12.50 -2.88
N TRP A 44 5.67 11.40 -2.80
CA TRP A 44 7.08 11.35 -3.18
C TRP A 44 7.21 11.78 -4.65
N ARG A 45 8.11 12.72 -4.92
CA ARG A 45 8.49 13.14 -6.27
C ARG A 45 9.95 12.82 -6.48
N ALA A 46 10.26 12.18 -7.60
CA ALA A 46 11.63 11.93 -8.00
C ALA A 46 12.38 13.27 -8.13
N PRO A 47 13.53 13.44 -7.46
CA PRO A 47 14.31 14.66 -7.62
C PRO A 47 14.93 14.73 -9.02
N GLU A 48 14.67 15.83 -9.74
CA GLU A 48 15.08 16.00 -11.15
C GLU A 48 16.59 16.28 -11.33
N HIS A 49 17.26 16.71 -10.26
CA HIS A 49 18.67 17.11 -10.28
C HIS A 49 19.64 15.98 -9.92
N LEU A 50 19.12 14.79 -9.58
CA LEU A 50 19.96 13.64 -9.28
C LEU A 50 20.62 13.16 -10.58
N GLY A 51 21.95 13.10 -10.56
CA GLY A 51 22.74 12.46 -11.61
C GLY A 51 22.58 10.94 -11.59
N GLN A 52 23.48 10.23 -12.29
CA GLN A 52 23.47 8.76 -12.29
C GLN A 52 23.63 8.20 -10.87
N LEU A 53 22.93 7.09 -10.59
CA LEU A 53 23.04 6.39 -9.31
C LEU A 53 24.48 5.88 -9.12
N PRO A 54 25.16 6.20 -8.00
CA PRO A 54 26.47 5.64 -7.69
C PRO A 54 26.42 4.12 -7.57
N VAL A 55 27.40 3.43 -8.18
CA VAL A 55 27.46 1.95 -8.21
C VAL A 55 27.42 1.32 -6.81
N GLN A 56 27.94 2.01 -5.80
CA GLN A 56 27.94 1.56 -4.41
C GLN A 56 26.52 1.50 -3.80
N LEU A 57 25.58 2.26 -4.34
CA LEU A 57 24.19 2.32 -3.89
C LEU A 57 23.27 1.43 -4.75
N GLU A 58 23.78 0.81 -5.80
CA GLU A 58 22.99 0.00 -6.72
C GLU A 58 22.30 -1.16 -6.01
N GLU A 59 23.03 -1.91 -5.17
CA GLU A 59 22.46 -3.03 -4.44
C GLU A 59 21.36 -2.59 -3.47
N ARG A 60 21.56 -1.46 -2.77
CA ARG A 60 20.53 -0.88 -1.91
C ARG A 60 19.27 -0.52 -2.70
N ALA A 61 19.43 0.13 -3.86
CA ALA A 61 18.31 0.48 -4.72
C ALA A 61 17.55 -0.76 -5.23
N ARG A 62 18.26 -1.84 -5.58
CA ARG A 62 17.63 -3.11 -5.98
C ARG A 62 16.82 -3.73 -4.85
N LEU A 63 17.37 -3.78 -3.64
CA LEU A 63 16.68 -4.31 -2.45
C LEU A 63 15.44 -3.47 -2.12
N LEU A 64 15.54 -2.15 -2.22
CA LEU A 64 14.42 -1.23 -2.02
C LEU A 64 13.28 -1.51 -3.01
N ILE A 65 13.58 -1.66 -4.31
CA ILE A 65 12.57 -1.98 -5.33
C ILE A 65 11.92 -3.33 -5.04
N ALA A 66 12.70 -4.34 -4.67
CA ALA A 66 12.16 -5.65 -4.31
C ALA A 66 11.19 -5.57 -3.11
N GLY A 67 11.57 -4.82 -2.07
CA GLY A 67 10.70 -4.60 -0.90
C GLY A 67 9.43 -3.81 -1.23
N GLN A 68 9.53 -2.79 -2.09
CA GLN A 68 8.37 -2.02 -2.54
C GLN A 68 7.39 -2.88 -3.34
N LEU A 69 7.88 -3.73 -4.25
CA LEU A 69 7.05 -4.66 -5.01
C LEU A 69 6.35 -5.67 -4.11
N GLU A 70 7.03 -6.16 -3.08
CA GLU A 70 6.44 -7.09 -2.13
C GLU A 70 5.33 -6.44 -1.31
N LEU A 71 5.55 -5.22 -0.79
CA LEU A 71 4.50 -4.48 -0.08
C LEU A 71 3.29 -4.21 -0.97
N ILE A 72 3.50 -3.90 -2.26
CA ILE A 72 2.40 -3.74 -3.21
C ILE A 72 1.59 -5.04 -3.31
N ARG A 73 2.25 -6.19 -3.47
CA ARG A 73 1.56 -7.50 -3.54
C ARG A 73 0.75 -7.78 -2.27
N GLU A 74 1.32 -7.56 -1.09
CA GLU A 74 0.61 -7.74 0.18
C GLU A 74 -0.65 -6.88 0.27
N ILE A 75 -0.56 -5.60 -0.12
CA ILE A 75 -1.69 -4.68 -0.13
C ILE A 75 -2.77 -5.15 -1.13
N GLU A 76 -2.36 -5.62 -2.31
CA GLU A 76 -3.30 -6.12 -3.31
C GLU A 76 -4.00 -7.41 -2.86
N ASP A 77 -3.30 -8.29 -2.17
CA ASP A 77 -3.84 -9.53 -1.60
C ASP A 77 -4.85 -9.23 -0.50
N ALA A 78 -4.51 -8.31 0.41
CA ALA A 78 -5.43 -7.82 1.44
C ALA A 78 -6.69 -7.20 0.81
N ARG A 79 -6.53 -6.37 -0.23
CA ARG A 79 -7.65 -5.76 -0.97
C ARG A 79 -8.55 -6.83 -1.62
N ARG A 80 -7.97 -7.85 -2.25
CA ARG A 80 -8.72 -8.96 -2.87
C ARG A 80 -9.51 -9.75 -1.83
N SER A 81 -8.88 -10.07 -0.71
CA SER A 81 -9.51 -10.79 0.41
C SER A 81 -10.70 -10.00 0.97
N ALA A 82 -10.50 -8.73 1.31
CA ALA A 82 -11.57 -7.85 1.81
C ALA A 82 -12.73 -7.72 0.81
N GLY A 83 -12.44 -7.64 -0.49
CA GLY A 83 -13.45 -7.63 -1.55
C GLY A 83 -14.29 -8.91 -1.60
N ALA A 84 -13.67 -10.08 -1.40
CA ALA A 84 -14.36 -11.36 -1.31
C ALA A 84 -15.26 -11.44 -0.06
N HIS A 85 -14.76 -11.00 1.10
CA HIS A 85 -15.54 -10.95 2.34
C HIS A 85 -16.76 -10.02 2.22
N LEU A 86 -16.59 -8.81 1.67
CA LEU A 86 -17.70 -7.90 1.43
C LEU A 86 -18.73 -8.46 0.45
N SER A 87 -18.28 -9.17 -0.59
CA SER A 87 -19.18 -9.82 -1.55
C SER A 87 -19.99 -10.95 -0.91
N ALA A 88 -19.37 -11.74 -0.03
CA ALA A 88 -20.06 -12.77 0.74
C ALA A 88 -21.12 -12.16 1.67
N VAL A 89 -20.78 -11.11 2.42
CA VAL A 89 -21.72 -10.39 3.30
C VAL A 89 -22.89 -9.82 2.49
N ARG A 90 -22.63 -9.18 1.36
CA ARG A 90 -23.68 -8.64 0.47
C ARG A 90 -24.60 -9.73 -0.06
N THR A 91 -24.05 -10.90 -0.41
CA THR A 91 -24.83 -12.05 -0.90
C THR A 91 -25.77 -12.57 0.18
N ILE A 92 -25.28 -12.73 1.42
CA ILE A 92 -26.10 -13.15 2.55
C ILE A 92 -27.23 -12.15 2.82
N LEU A 93 -26.93 -10.85 2.88
CA LEU A 93 -27.93 -9.81 3.11
C LEU A 93 -28.99 -9.78 2.00
N THR A 94 -28.59 -10.03 0.75
CA THR A 94 -29.52 -10.09 -0.40
C THR A 94 -30.41 -11.33 -0.34
N ALA A 95 -29.83 -12.50 -0.02
CA ALA A 95 -30.58 -13.74 0.16
C ALA A 95 -31.56 -13.66 1.35
N GLN A 96 -31.16 -13.00 2.45
CA GLN A 96 -32.00 -12.80 3.62
C GLN A 96 -33.16 -11.82 3.34
N ARG A 97 -32.96 -10.80 2.50
CA ARG A 97 -34.05 -9.95 1.99
C ARG A 97 -35.00 -10.71 1.07
N ALA A 98 -34.50 -11.63 0.24
CA ALA A 98 -35.34 -12.46 -0.63
C ALA A 98 -36.15 -13.51 0.17
N ASN A 99 -35.60 -14.01 1.29
CA ASN A 99 -36.26 -14.96 2.19
C ASN A 99 -37.05 -14.30 3.34
N ALA A 100 -37.15 -12.97 3.38
CA ALA A 100 -38.03 -12.30 4.32
C ALA A 100 -39.49 -12.60 3.91
N SER A 101 -40.05 -13.69 4.45
CA SER A 101 -41.43 -14.06 4.21
C SER A 101 -42.34 -12.96 4.76
N VAL A 102 -43.03 -12.26 3.85
CA VAL A 102 -44.11 -11.35 4.20
C VAL A 102 -45.21 -12.21 4.82
N TYR A 103 -45.38 -12.13 6.14
CA TYR A 103 -46.60 -12.60 6.80
C TYR A 103 -47.72 -11.68 6.32
N LEU A 104 -48.39 -12.08 5.25
CA LEU A 104 -49.66 -11.51 4.84
C LEU A 104 -50.70 -12.01 5.85
N ASP A 105 -50.94 -11.22 6.89
CA ASP A 105 -52.04 -11.43 7.83
C ASP A 105 -53.35 -11.24 7.05
N VAL A 106 -53.87 -12.33 6.49
CA VAL A 106 -55.21 -12.38 5.93
C VAL A 106 -56.20 -12.39 7.08
N THR A 107 -56.44 -11.20 7.62
CA THR A 107 -57.66 -10.90 8.37
C THR A 107 -58.79 -10.72 7.34
N GLY A 108 -59.66 -11.72 7.26
CA GLY A 108 -60.88 -11.73 6.45
C GLY A 108 -61.84 -12.79 6.91
#